data_AF-A0A837I172-F1
#
_entry.id   AF-A0A837I172-F1
#
_cell.length_a   1.000
_cell.length_b   1.000
_cell.length_c   1.000
_cell.angle_alpha   90.00
_cell.angle_beta   90.00
_cell.angle_gamma   90.00
#
_symmetry.space_group_name_H-M   'P 1'
#
loop_
_entity.id
_entity.type
_entity.pdbx_description
1 polymer ?
#
loop_
_entity_poly.entity_id
_entity_poly.type
_entity_poly.pdbx_seq_one_letter_code
_entity_poly.pdbx_strand_id
1 'polypeptide(L)' 'MRRKKKENRDLMLDPLYDSRLVAKLTNHLMFSGKKSTAQRVMWGALEEIKKAVKKDETPVAVLEQAG' A
#
# COMPACT_ATOMS: atom_id res chain seq x y z
N MET A 1 0.06 11.66 -34.75
CA MET A 1 -0.91 10.99 -33.86
C MET A 1 -1.02 11.76 -32.54
N ARG A 2 -2.20 12.31 -32.21
CA ARG A 2 -2.44 12.93 -30.90
C ARG A 2 -2.49 11.83 -29.85
N ARG A 3 -1.57 11.83 -28.87
CA ARG A 3 -1.59 10.86 -27.77
C ARG A 3 -2.94 10.95 -27.04
N LYS A 4 -3.70 9.85 -27.03
CA LYS A 4 -4.92 9.74 -26.21
C LYS A 4 -4.53 10.01 -24.75
N LYS A 5 -5.27 10.88 -24.07
CA LYS A 5 -5.11 11.13 -22.63
C LYS A 5 -5.36 9.79 -21.91
N LYS A 6 -4.37 9.30 -21.18
CA LYS A 6 -4.46 8.02 -20.49
C LYS A 6 -5.48 8.16 -19.36
N GLU A 7 -6.46 7.27 -19.33
CA GLU A 7 -7.44 7.22 -18.25
C GLU A 7 -6.73 6.77 -16.96
N ASN A 8 -7.02 7.46 -15.86
CA ASN A 8 -6.47 7.07 -14.56
C ASN A 8 -7.16 5.78 -14.15
N ARG A 9 -6.38 4.70 -13.98
CA ARG A 9 -6.91 3.45 -13.43
C ARG A 9 -7.24 3.69 -11.97
N ASP A 10 -8.51 3.63 -11.61
CA ASP A 10 -8.89 3.63 -10.21
C ASP A 10 -8.40 2.34 -9.55
N LEU A 11 -7.75 2.51 -8.41
CA LEU A 11 -7.19 1.41 -7.62
C LEU A 11 -8.18 1.08 -6.51
N MET A 12 -8.47 -0.21 -6.36
CA MET A 12 -9.17 -0.69 -5.16
C MET A 12 -8.35 -0.36 -3.92
N LEU A 13 -9.05 0.11 -2.88
CA LEU A 13 -8.48 0.39 -1.57
C LEU A 13 -8.08 -0.91 -0.88
N ASP A 14 -7.13 -0.81 0.06
CA ASP A 14 -6.67 -1.97 0.82
C ASP A 14 -7.77 -2.43 1.81
N PRO A 15 -8.10 -3.72 1.88
CA PRO A 15 -9.21 -4.19 2.71
C PRO A 15 -8.98 -4.06 4.22
N LEU A 16 -7.74 -3.87 4.67
CA LEU A 16 -7.42 -3.80 6.11
C LEU A 16 -7.29 -2.36 6.60
N TYR A 17 -6.74 -1.48 5.75
CA TYR A 17 -6.41 -0.10 6.13
C TYR A 17 -7.19 0.97 5.33
N ASP A 18 -8.02 0.57 4.37
CA ASP A 18 -8.79 1.43 3.45
C ASP A 18 -7.95 2.55 2.79
N SER A 19 -6.64 2.33 2.69
CA SER A 19 -5.68 3.34 2.23
C SER A 19 -5.29 3.11 0.79
N ARG A 20 -5.41 4.17 -0.03
CA ARG A 20 -4.96 4.17 -1.43
C ARG A 20 -3.43 4.05 -1.53
N LEU A 21 -2.69 4.51 -0.52
CA LEU A 21 -1.23 4.41 -0.48
C LEU A 21 -0.77 2.97 -0.25
N VAL A 22 -1.36 2.29 0.73
CA VAL A 22 -1.08 0.87 1.01
C VAL A 22 -1.43 0.01 -0.21
N ALA A 23 -2.56 0.28 -0.87
CA ALA A 23 -2.94 -0.42 -2.09
C ALA A 23 -1.94 -0.20 -3.25
N LYS A 24 -1.47 1.04 -3.44
CA LYS A 24 -0.42 1.36 -4.43
C LYS A 24 0.87 0.63 -4.12
N LEU A 25 1.36 0.67 -2.88
CA LEU A 25 2.59 0.01 -2.46
C LEU A 25 2.50 -1.50 -2.65
N THR A 26 1.39 -2.11 -2.25
CA THR A 26 1.14 -3.54 -2.43
C THR A 26 1.19 -3.93 -3.92
N ASN A 27 0.61 -3.10 -4.81
CA ASN A 27 0.67 -3.34 -6.25
C ASN A 27 2.08 -3.20 -6.84
N HIS A 28 2.93 -2.33 -6.30
CA HIS A 28 4.33 -2.21 -6.72
C HIS A 28 5.20 -3.35 -6.16
N LEU A 29 4.90 -3.82 -4.95
CA LEU A 29 5.58 -4.96 -4.32
C LEU A 29 5.21 -6.30 -4.99
N MET A 30 4.05 -6.36 -5.63
CA MET A 30 3.54 -7.58 -6.27
C MET A 30 4.44 -8.06 -7.41
N PHE A 31 5.08 -9.21 -7.21
CA PHE A 31 5.86 -9.89 -8.24
C PHE A 31 5.04 -11.04 -8.87
N SER A 32 5.04 -11.12 -10.21
CA SER A 32 4.36 -12.19 -10.97
C SER A 32 2.84 -12.31 -10.69
N GLY A 33 2.16 -11.18 -10.44
CA GLY A 33 0.71 -11.16 -10.19
C GLY A 33 0.26 -11.76 -8.85
N LYS A 34 1.19 -12.09 -7.95
CA LYS A 34 0.90 -12.72 -6.67
C LYS A 34 0.46 -11.71 -5.61
N LYS A 35 -0.78 -11.23 -5.71
CA LYS A 35 -1.34 -10.21 -4.79
C LYS A 35 -1.40 -10.68 -3.33
N SER A 36 -1.79 -11.93 -3.08
CA SER A 36 -1.88 -12.48 -1.71
C SER A 36 -0.51 -12.52 -1.01
N THR A 37 0.57 -12.87 -1.74
CA THR A 37 1.92 -12.86 -1.18
C THR A 37 2.38 -11.44 -0.87
N ALA A 38 2.15 -10.49 -1.77
CA ALA A 38 2.49 -9.08 -1.55
C ALA A 38 1.75 -8.50 -0.33
N GLN A 39 0.46 -8.81 -0.18
CA GLN A 39 -0.33 -8.39 0.98
C GLN A 39 0.22 -8.95 2.29
N ARG A 40 0.60 -10.24 2.33
CA ARG A 40 1.21 -10.83 3.53
C ARG A 40 2.49 -10.13 3.94
N VAL A 41 3.38 -9.84 2.98
CA VAL A 41 4.64 -9.13 3.27
C VAL A 41 4.35 -7.71 3.74
N MET A 42 3.42 -7.00 3.10
CA MET A 42 3.05 -5.64 3.47
C MET A 42 2.46 -5.58 4.89
N TRP A 43 1.51 -6.47 5.22
CA TRP A 43 0.94 -6.52 6.56
C TRP A 43 1.95 -6.95 7.62
N GLY A 44 2.86 -7.88 7.29
CA GLY A 44 3.97 -8.25 8.17
C GLY A 44 4.88 -7.05 8.48
N ALA A 45 5.27 -6.28 7.47
CA ALA A 45 6.05 -5.05 7.66
C ALA A 45 5.31 -3.99 8.49
N LEU A 46 4.00 -3.81 8.26
CA LEU A 46 3.17 -2.89 9.05
C LEU A 46 3.04 -3.34 10.51
N GLU A 47 3.02 -4.65 10.77
CA GLU A 47 3.02 -5.21 12.12
C GLU A 47 4.37 -4.98 12.83
N GLU A 48 5.49 -5.11 12.12
CA GLU A 48 6.82 -4.77 12.65
C GLU A 48 6.93 -3.27 12.96
N ILE A 49 6.45 -2.40 12.08
CA ILE A 49 6.40 -0.95 12.32
C ILE A 49 5.53 -0.64 13.54
N LYS A 50 4.38 -1.30 13.68
CA LYS A 50 3.49 -1.15 14.85
C LYS A 50 4.17 -1.57 16.16
N LYS A 51 5.11 -2.52 16.12
CA LYS A 51 5.91 -2.93 17.29
C LYS A 51 7.03 -1.92 17.60
N ALA A 52 7.60 -1.29 16.58
CA ALA A 52 8.66 -0.30 16.73
C ALA A 52 8.14 1.09 17.17
N VAL A 53 6.91 1.46 16.78
CA VAL A 53 6.32 2.78 17.04
C VAL A 53 5.40 2.75 18.27
N LYS A 54 5.49 3.78 19.13
CA LYS A 54 4.66 3.90 20.33
C LYS A 54 3.23 4.37 19.97
N LYS A 55 2.29 3.42 20.03
CA LYS A 55 0.83 3.47 20.27
C LYS A 55 -0.09 4.50 19.57
N ASP A 56 0.35 5.68 19.16
CA ASP A 56 -0.56 6.74 18.69
C ASP A 56 -0.48 7.02 17.18
N GLU A 57 0.54 6.52 16.48
CA GLU A 57 0.62 6.62 15.02
C GLU A 57 0.07 5.36 14.36
N THR A 58 -0.97 5.53 13.54
CA THR A 58 -1.43 4.44 12.69
C THR A 58 -0.31 4.06 11.71
N PRO A 59 -0.09 2.77 11.39
CA PRO A 59 0.97 2.35 10.47
C PRO A 59 0.88 3.03 9.09
N VAL A 60 -0.32 3.45 8.71
CA VAL A 60 -0.59 4.24 7.49
C VAL A 60 -0.06 5.66 7.61
N ALA A 61 -0.19 6.31 8.78
CA ALA A 61 0.34 7.64 9.02
C ALA A 61 1.88 7.66 8.92
N VAL A 62 2.57 6.64 9.43
CA VAL A 62 4.04 6.50 9.29
C VAL A 62 4.44 6.40 7.81
N LEU A 63 3.64 5.68 7.01
CA LEU A 63 3.85 5.60 5.55
C LEU A 63 3.57 6.93 4.83
N GLU A 64 2.59 7.71 5.29
CA GLU A 64 2.32 9.05 4.77
C GLU A 64 3.41 10.06 5.13
N GLN A 65 4.01 9.92 6.31
CA GLN A 65 5.05 10.83 6.80
C GLN A 65 6.42 10.59 6.14
N ALA A 66 6.65 9.39 5.62
CA ALA A 66 7.90 9.00 4.95
C ALA A 66 7.90 9.24 3.43
N GLY A 67 6.76 9.58 2.83
CA GLY A 67 6.61 9.83 1.38
C GLY A 67 6.72 11.30 1.01
#